data_AF-A0A974VRD7-F1
#
_entry.id   AF-A0A974VRD7-F1
#
_cell.length_a   1.000
_cell.length_b   1.000
_cell.length_c   1.000
_cell.angle_alpha   90.00
_cell.angle_beta   90.00
_cell.angle_gamma   90.00
#
_symmetry.space_group_name_H-M   'P 1'
#
loop_
_entity.id
_entity.type
_entity.pdbx_description
1 polymer ?
#
loop_
_entity_poly.entity_id
_entity_poly.type
_entity_poly.pdbx_seq_one_letter_code
_entity_poly.pdbx_strand_id
1 'polypeptide(L)'
;MAGKQRSAAQRVDRDTFHTPQKAQGRVGHRRVQALLRPQVTCKASDNRIVFVRRKAIADAYFSSDAYDDYGPEDYGGQHLDVHPDERFWKIVEHLECPEFLDDEFSEQEIQTVLKKVSLDDAVLDELIANGRVKPEDRTKLQQEANETTELYASRAHDITWQLRGSRSRQISLIDNKIVYETFCNLSMADEQELLYLAPEGYHRSIFVCLSALDFIAVPAHKYREGELESAADEVGDTE
;
A
#
# COMPACT_ATOMS: atom_id res chain seq x y z
N MET A 1 -36.70 74.69 -22.50
CA MET A 1 -36.58 73.45 -21.69
C MET A 1 -35.16 72.92 -21.85
N ALA A 2 -34.56 72.52 -20.73
CA ALA A 2 -33.16 72.17 -20.52
C ALA A 2 -32.68 71.00 -21.42
N GLY A 3 -31.40 70.83 -21.74
CA GLY A 3 -30.19 71.56 -21.38
C GLY A 3 -28.96 71.05 -22.15
N LYS A 4 -27.98 71.96 -22.27
CA LYS A 4 -26.54 71.86 -22.63
C LYS A 4 -25.89 70.46 -22.48
N GLN A 5 -24.94 70.04 -23.31
CA GLN A 5 -23.52 70.49 -23.25
C GLN A 5 -22.72 70.29 -24.57
N ARG A 6 -21.73 71.17 -24.78
CA ARG A 6 -20.61 71.10 -25.73
C ARG A 6 -19.32 70.70 -24.98
N SER A 7 -18.28 70.31 -25.76
CA SER A 7 -16.81 70.29 -25.45
C SER A 7 -16.26 68.97 -24.88
N ALA A 8 -15.11 68.41 -25.26
CA ALA A 8 -14.04 68.69 -26.25
C ALA A 8 -13.22 67.39 -26.49
N ALA A 9 -12.43 67.41 -27.56
CA ALA A 9 -11.59 66.34 -28.10
C ALA A 9 -10.33 65.98 -27.29
N GLN A 10 -9.87 64.72 -27.44
CA GLN A 10 -8.48 64.19 -27.48
C GLN A 10 -8.56 62.67 -27.26
N ARG A 11 -7.83 61.74 -27.89
CA ARG A 11 -6.80 61.72 -28.95
C ARG A 11 -6.50 60.21 -29.24
N VAL A 12 -6.23 59.87 -30.50
CA VAL A 12 -5.39 58.75 -31.05
C VAL A 12 -5.83 57.30 -30.76
N ASP A 13 -6.47 56.58 -31.69
CA ASP A 13 -5.97 55.83 -32.87
C ASP A 13 -5.33 54.44 -32.59
N ARG A 14 -5.95 53.43 -33.22
CA ARG A 14 -5.43 52.15 -33.75
C ARG A 14 -5.14 50.98 -32.80
N ASP A 15 -6.19 50.18 -32.59
CA ASP A 15 -6.06 48.73 -32.39
C ASP A 15 -5.74 48.05 -33.73
N THR A 16 -4.49 47.59 -33.87
CA THR A 16 -4.10 46.59 -34.88
C THR A 16 -3.69 45.35 -34.10
N PHE A 17 -4.57 44.35 -34.02
CA PHE A 17 -4.27 43.05 -33.42
C PHE A 17 -3.28 42.30 -34.32
N HIS A 18 -2.01 42.31 -33.93
CA HIS A 18 -0.99 41.40 -34.45
C HIS A 18 -0.97 40.15 -33.57
N THR A 19 -1.25 38.99 -34.16
CA THR A 19 -1.00 37.66 -33.59
C THR A 19 0.48 37.47 -33.28
N PRO A 20 0.87 36.88 -32.13
CA PRO A 20 2.16 36.22 -31.99
C PRO A 20 2.02 34.69 -32.01
N GLN A 21 3.06 34.09 -32.56
CA GLN A 21 3.22 32.69 -32.93
C GLN A 21 3.24 31.72 -31.74
N LYS A 22 2.85 30.48 -32.06
CA LYS A 22 3.01 29.25 -31.27
C LYS A 22 4.44 29.12 -30.70
N ALA A 23 4.55 29.14 -29.38
CA ALA A 23 5.64 28.46 -28.67
C ALA A 23 5.11 27.10 -28.20
N GLN A 24 5.47 26.04 -28.92
CA GLN A 24 5.25 24.66 -28.50
C GLN A 24 6.21 24.32 -27.35
N GLY A 25 5.76 24.56 -26.12
CA GLY A 25 6.36 23.97 -24.92
C GLY A 25 5.67 22.65 -24.60
N ARG A 26 6.33 21.52 -24.85
CA ARG A 26 5.92 20.17 -24.41
C ARG A 26 6.02 20.07 -22.88
N VAL A 27 5.05 20.61 -22.16
CA VAL A 27 4.88 20.38 -20.72
C VAL A 27 3.39 20.23 -20.45
N GLY A 28 2.87 19.00 -20.46
CA GLY A 28 1.44 18.83 -20.12
C GLY A 28 0.74 17.56 -20.57
N HIS A 29 1.42 16.42 -20.68
CA HIS A 29 0.71 15.13 -20.92
C HIS A 29 0.75 14.16 -19.75
N ARG A 30 1.73 14.26 -18.83
CA ARG A 30 1.73 13.42 -17.61
C ARG A 30 0.81 13.93 -16.50
N ARG A 31 0.49 15.23 -16.48
CA ARG A 31 -0.27 15.85 -15.38
C ARG A 31 -1.79 15.64 -15.47
N VAL A 32 -2.31 15.31 -16.66
CA VAL A 32 -3.76 15.17 -16.89
C VAL A 32 -4.24 13.72 -16.69
N GLN A 33 -3.37 12.72 -16.84
CA GLN A 33 -3.77 11.31 -16.64
C GLN A 33 -3.91 10.89 -15.17
N ALA A 34 -3.24 11.57 -14.23
CA ALA A 34 -3.42 11.31 -12.80
C ALA A 34 -4.83 11.71 -12.30
N LEU A 35 -5.53 12.60 -13.00
CA LEU A 35 -6.85 13.13 -12.60
C LEU A 35 -8.01 12.12 -12.79
N LEU A 36 -7.80 10.97 -13.43
CA LEU A 36 -8.87 10.03 -13.79
C LEU A 36 -8.92 8.73 -12.98
N ARG A 37 -7.93 8.43 -12.13
CA ARG A 37 -7.93 7.16 -11.38
C ARG A 37 -8.93 7.18 -10.21
N PRO A 38 -9.83 6.18 -10.08
CA PRO A 38 -10.82 6.12 -8.99
C PRO A 38 -10.16 5.89 -7.62
N GLN A 39 -8.97 5.28 -7.61
CA GLN A 39 -8.21 5.01 -6.39
C GLN A 39 -6.79 5.63 -6.45
N VAL A 40 -6.25 5.92 -5.28
CA VAL A 40 -4.86 6.32 -5.04
C VAL A 40 -4.12 5.11 -4.48
N THR A 41 -3.00 4.73 -5.08
CA THR A 41 -2.19 3.61 -4.62
C THR A 41 -0.99 4.14 -3.83
N CYS A 42 -0.83 3.65 -2.60
CA CYS A 42 0.29 3.96 -1.72
C CYS A 42 1.07 2.67 -1.43
N LYS A 43 2.40 2.75 -1.44
CA LYS A 43 3.26 1.65 -0.97
C LYS A 43 3.77 2.01 0.41
N ALA A 44 3.44 1.18 1.40
CA ALA A 44 3.94 1.31 2.77
C ALA A 44 5.25 0.53 2.93
N SER A 45 6.08 0.95 3.89
CA SER A 45 7.33 0.27 4.24
C SER A 45 7.12 -1.07 4.95
N ASP A 46 5.94 -1.29 5.54
CA ASP A 46 5.58 -2.50 6.28
C ASP A 46 4.84 -3.53 5.42
N ASN A 47 5.29 -3.72 4.17
CA ASN A 47 4.78 -4.72 3.24
C ASN A 47 3.29 -4.59 2.89
N ARG A 48 2.80 -3.35 2.75
CA ARG A 48 1.43 -3.11 2.28
C ARG A 48 1.41 -2.29 1.00
N ILE A 49 0.60 -2.70 0.05
CA ILE A 49 0.09 -1.83 -1.01
C ILE A 49 -1.33 -1.44 -0.62
N VAL A 50 -1.57 -0.16 -0.43
CA VAL A 50 -2.86 0.38 0.01
C VAL A 50 -3.51 1.10 -1.16
N PHE A 51 -4.71 0.65 -1.52
CA PHE A 51 -5.57 1.32 -2.49
C PHE A 51 -6.63 2.10 -1.72
N VAL A 52 -6.60 3.43 -1.85
CA VAL A 52 -7.50 4.36 -1.17
C VAL A 52 -8.47 4.93 -2.18
N ARG A 53 -9.77 4.87 -1.90
CA ARG A 53 -10.76 5.50 -2.77
C ARG A 53 -10.55 7.01 -2.74
N ARG A 54 -10.39 7.65 -3.89
CA ARG A 54 -10.08 9.09 -3.94
C ARG A 54 -11.13 9.95 -3.24
N LYS A 55 -12.41 9.62 -3.39
CA LYS A 55 -13.53 10.31 -2.72
C LYS A 55 -13.57 10.12 -1.19
N ALA A 56 -12.77 9.21 -0.65
CA ALA A 56 -12.61 9.03 0.79
C ALA A 56 -11.55 9.99 1.38
N ILE A 57 -10.67 10.57 0.55
CA ILE A 57 -9.68 11.56 0.98
C ILE A 57 -10.39 12.93 1.03
N ALA A 58 -10.60 13.47 2.22
CA ALA A 58 -11.37 14.71 2.40
C ALA A 58 -10.50 15.97 2.50
N ASP A 59 -9.26 15.84 2.98
CA ASP A 59 -8.48 16.95 3.54
C ASP A 59 -6.96 16.85 3.29
N ALA A 60 -6.47 15.76 2.68
CA ALA A 60 -5.05 15.52 2.45
C ALA A 60 -4.63 15.68 0.98
N TYR A 61 -3.43 16.23 0.76
CA TYR A 61 -2.76 16.29 -0.53
C TYR A 61 -1.47 15.46 -0.46
N PHE A 62 -1.32 14.47 -1.34
CA PHE A 62 -0.12 13.65 -1.42
C PHE A 62 0.89 14.31 -2.37
N SER A 63 2.10 14.57 -1.87
CA SER A 63 3.24 15.01 -2.68
C SER A 63 4.28 13.89 -2.77
N SER A 64 5.01 13.79 -3.88
CA SER A 64 6.05 12.78 -4.08
C SER A 64 7.41 13.15 -3.47
N ASP A 65 7.51 14.31 -2.84
CA ASP A 65 8.76 14.77 -2.25
C ASP A 65 8.95 14.08 -0.89
N ALA A 66 10.07 13.40 -0.73
CA ALA A 66 10.45 12.78 0.53
C ALA A 66 10.82 13.89 1.53
N TYR A 67 9.86 14.26 2.39
CA TYR A 67 10.11 15.14 3.52
C TYR A 67 10.42 14.27 4.74
N ASP A 68 11.71 14.05 5.00
CA ASP A 68 12.23 13.15 6.04
C ASP A 68 11.89 13.64 7.48
N ASP A 69 11.60 14.93 7.64
CA ASP A 69 11.34 15.57 8.94
C ASP A 69 9.85 15.62 9.33
N TYR A 70 8.95 15.01 8.56
CA TYR A 70 7.50 15.12 8.79
C TYR A 70 6.86 13.74 8.92
N GLY A 71 6.63 13.34 10.18
CA GLY A 71 5.89 12.14 10.55
C GLY A 71 5.52 12.19 12.03
N PRO A 72 4.57 11.36 12.48
CA PRO A 72 4.35 11.14 13.91
C PRO A 72 5.65 10.70 14.60
N GLU A 73 5.96 11.29 15.75
CA GLU A 73 7.08 10.82 16.60
C GLU A 73 6.79 9.44 17.22
N ASP A 74 5.51 9.10 17.33
CA ASP A 74 5.02 7.80 17.80
C ASP A 74 3.98 7.28 16.80
N TYR A 75 4.32 6.18 16.13
CA TYR A 75 3.45 5.49 15.17
C TYR A 75 2.52 4.47 15.85
N GLY A 76 2.58 4.35 17.18
CA GLY A 76 1.81 3.39 17.98
C GLY A 76 2.22 1.94 17.74
N GLY A 77 1.52 1.01 18.42
CA GLY A 77 1.83 -0.43 18.38
C GLY A 77 1.53 -1.16 17.06
N GLN A 78 1.23 -0.45 15.98
CA GLN A 78 1.00 -1.04 14.64
C GLN A 78 2.16 -0.82 13.67
N HIS A 79 3.21 -0.13 14.11
CA HIS A 79 4.39 0.11 13.32
C HIS A 79 5.34 -1.09 13.40
N LEU A 80 5.63 -1.67 12.25
CA LEU A 80 6.80 -2.52 12.08
C LEU A 80 7.92 -1.65 11.52
N ASP A 81 9.16 -1.95 11.89
CA ASP A 81 10.33 -1.28 11.35
C ASP A 81 10.37 -1.38 9.82
N VAL A 82 11.23 -0.59 9.17
CA VAL A 82 11.40 -0.67 7.72
C VAL A 82 12.06 -2.01 7.37
N HIS A 83 11.29 -2.93 6.80
CA HIS A 83 11.81 -4.23 6.35
C HIS A 83 12.21 -4.19 4.88
N PRO A 84 13.43 -4.63 4.55
CA PRO A 84 14.12 -4.14 3.36
C PRO A 84 13.73 -4.80 2.03
N ASP A 85 13.16 -6.01 2.00
CA ASP A 85 12.92 -6.72 0.74
C ASP A 85 11.79 -7.77 0.77
N GLU A 86 11.37 -8.21 -0.42
CA GLU A 86 10.32 -9.22 -0.62
C GLU A 86 10.71 -10.61 -0.09
N ARG A 87 12.01 -10.93 -0.13
CA ARG A 87 12.57 -12.20 0.37
C ARG A 87 12.34 -12.37 1.87
N PHE A 88 12.55 -11.31 2.65
CA PHE A 88 12.23 -11.29 4.07
C PHE A 88 10.75 -11.64 4.29
N TRP A 89 9.85 -10.98 3.55
CA TRP A 89 8.41 -11.18 3.73
C TRP A 89 7.93 -12.55 3.28
N LYS A 90 8.55 -13.14 2.26
CA LYS A 90 8.29 -14.53 1.86
C LYS A 90 8.68 -15.54 2.95
N ILE A 91 9.79 -15.30 3.65
CA ILE A 91 10.15 -16.11 4.84
C ILE A 91 9.14 -15.88 5.98
N VAL A 92 8.72 -14.64 6.21
CA VAL A 92 7.70 -14.32 7.23
C VAL A 92 6.35 -15.00 6.93
N GLU A 93 5.96 -15.10 5.67
CA GLU A 93 4.75 -15.82 5.25
C GLU A 93 4.79 -17.31 5.65
N HIS A 94 5.99 -17.90 5.71
CA HIS A 94 6.17 -19.31 6.05
C HIS A 94 6.65 -19.51 7.50
N LEU A 95 6.32 -18.58 8.39
CA LEU A 95 6.76 -18.62 9.80
C LEU A 95 6.44 -19.94 10.51
N GLU A 96 5.26 -20.52 10.21
CA GLU A 96 4.80 -21.77 10.84
C GLU A 96 5.41 -23.03 10.20
N CYS A 97 5.80 -22.95 8.92
CA CYS A 97 6.32 -24.06 8.14
C CYS A 97 7.50 -23.63 7.23
N PRO A 98 8.63 -23.21 7.82
CA PRO A 98 9.78 -22.72 7.06
C PRO A 98 10.42 -23.79 6.16
N GLU A 99 10.16 -25.08 6.40
CA GLU A 99 10.64 -26.20 5.58
C GLU A 99 10.16 -26.14 4.12
N PHE A 100 9.08 -25.42 3.82
CA PHE A 100 8.62 -25.21 2.44
C PHE A 100 9.55 -24.30 1.62
N LEU A 101 10.54 -23.66 2.27
CA LEU A 101 11.46 -22.72 1.65
C LEU A 101 12.85 -23.31 1.38
N ASP A 102 13.11 -24.57 1.75
CA ASP A 102 14.43 -25.21 1.66
C ASP A 102 15.00 -25.24 0.23
N ASP A 103 14.13 -25.23 -0.78
CA ASP A 103 14.53 -25.21 -2.20
C ASP A 103 14.90 -23.80 -2.71
N GLU A 104 14.53 -22.73 -2.00
CA GLU A 104 14.68 -21.33 -2.45
C GLU A 104 15.56 -20.47 -1.54
N PHE A 105 15.68 -20.84 -0.26
CA PHE A 105 16.42 -20.10 0.75
C PHE A 105 17.41 -20.99 1.48
N SER A 106 18.57 -20.43 1.81
CA SER A 106 19.50 -21.13 2.70
C SER A 106 18.96 -21.17 4.13
N GLU A 107 19.28 -22.24 4.87
CA GLU A 107 18.95 -22.38 6.29
C GLU A 107 19.41 -21.14 7.10
N GLN A 108 20.57 -20.58 6.76
CA GLN A 108 21.10 -19.39 7.41
C GLN A 108 20.23 -18.14 7.18
N GLU A 109 19.71 -17.95 5.96
CA GLU A 109 18.79 -16.85 5.65
C GLU A 109 17.49 -16.99 6.44
N ILE A 110 16.88 -18.17 6.41
CA ILE A 110 15.64 -18.47 7.14
C ILE A 110 15.83 -18.19 8.63
N GLN A 111 16.87 -18.76 9.25
CA GLN A 111 17.16 -18.58 10.67
C GLN A 111 17.43 -17.12 11.05
N THR A 112 18.03 -16.34 10.13
CA THR A 112 18.26 -14.90 10.36
C THR A 112 16.96 -14.12 10.43
N VAL A 113 15.98 -14.46 9.59
CA VAL A 113 14.66 -13.82 9.62
C VAL A 113 13.86 -14.27 10.83
N LEU A 114 13.80 -15.58 11.11
CA LEU A 114 13.05 -16.13 12.25
C LEU A 114 13.50 -15.50 13.58
N LYS A 115 14.81 -15.32 13.79
CA LYS A 115 15.36 -14.64 14.98
C LYS A 115 14.98 -13.17 15.11
N LYS A 116 14.62 -12.50 14.01
CA LYS A 116 14.18 -11.09 14.03
C LYS A 116 12.71 -10.96 14.36
N VAL A 117 11.89 -11.91 13.90
CA VAL A 117 10.43 -11.79 13.97
C VAL A 117 9.81 -12.61 15.09
N SER A 118 10.54 -13.57 15.66
CA SER A 118 10.08 -14.41 16.75
C SER A 118 11.11 -14.45 17.89
N LEU A 119 10.60 -14.49 19.12
CA LEU A 119 11.41 -14.67 20.33
C LEU A 119 11.27 -16.11 20.82
N ASP A 120 12.34 -16.89 20.69
CA ASP A 120 12.41 -18.24 21.22
C ASP A 120 12.56 -18.23 22.76
N ASP A 121 11.87 -19.16 23.42
CA ASP A 121 11.97 -19.41 24.86
C ASP A 121 13.42 -19.64 25.29
N ALA A 122 14.23 -20.32 24.48
CA ALA A 122 15.64 -20.55 24.77
C ALA A 122 16.47 -19.26 24.79
N VAL A 123 16.15 -18.31 23.90
CA VAL A 123 16.79 -16.99 23.86
C VAL A 123 16.37 -16.17 25.07
N LEU A 124 15.09 -16.24 25.45
CA LEU A 124 14.58 -15.55 26.64
C LEU A 124 15.20 -16.10 27.93
N ASP A 125 15.39 -17.42 28.03
CA ASP A 125 16.10 -18.08 29.13
C ASP A 125 17.54 -17.59 29.25
N GLU A 126 18.25 -17.48 28.13
CA GLU A 126 19.62 -16.97 28.10
C GLU A 126 19.70 -15.49 28.55
N LEU A 127 18.75 -14.66 28.13
CA LEU A 127 18.68 -13.25 28.54
C LEU A 127 18.42 -13.10 30.05
N ILE A 128 17.60 -13.96 30.63
CA ILE A 128 17.34 -14.00 32.07
C ILE A 128 18.57 -14.51 32.82
N ALA A 129 19.20 -15.59 32.36
CA ALA A 129 20.40 -16.15 32.97
C ALA A 129 21.56 -15.15 32.98
N ASN A 130 21.69 -14.34 31.93
CA ASN A 130 22.68 -13.28 31.80
C ASN A 130 22.30 -11.98 32.53
N GLY A 131 21.16 -11.94 33.23
CA GLY A 131 20.69 -10.78 33.99
C GLY A 131 20.29 -9.57 33.14
N ARG A 132 20.10 -9.75 31.82
CA ARG A 132 19.65 -8.69 30.91
C ARG A 132 18.15 -8.43 31.02
N VAL A 133 17.39 -9.46 31.42
CA VAL A 133 15.95 -9.43 31.64
C VAL A 133 15.66 -9.93 33.05
N LYS A 134 14.75 -9.27 33.77
CA LYS A 134 14.30 -9.79 35.07
C LYS A 134 13.38 -10.99 34.85
N PRO A 135 13.47 -12.05 35.66
CA PRO A 135 12.56 -13.19 35.57
C PRO A 135 11.07 -12.79 35.63
N GLU A 136 10.77 -11.73 36.38
CA GLU A 136 9.42 -11.19 36.59
C GLU A 136 8.81 -10.59 35.32
N ASP A 137 9.65 -10.08 34.42
CA ASP A 137 9.23 -9.45 33.17
C ASP A 137 9.04 -10.47 32.03
N ARG A 138 9.35 -11.76 32.26
CA ARG A 138 9.31 -12.83 31.24
C ARG A 138 7.97 -12.87 30.52
N THR A 139 6.87 -12.97 31.26
CA THR A 139 5.53 -13.14 30.68
C THR A 139 5.13 -11.94 29.84
N LYS A 140 5.47 -10.74 30.30
CA LYS A 140 5.17 -9.49 29.58
C LYS A 140 5.96 -9.41 28.27
N LEU A 141 7.27 -9.67 28.32
CA LEU A 141 8.12 -9.67 27.13
C LEU A 141 7.70 -10.74 26.12
N GLN A 142 7.32 -11.93 26.60
CA GLN A 142 6.82 -12.98 25.71
C GLN A 142 5.52 -12.55 25.03
N GLN A 143 4.61 -11.90 25.76
CA GLN A 143 3.37 -11.40 25.18
C GLN A 143 3.64 -10.31 24.14
N GLU A 144 4.49 -9.33 24.44
CA GLU A 144 4.86 -8.26 23.50
C GLU A 144 5.55 -8.83 22.24
N ALA A 145 6.41 -9.83 22.41
CA ALA A 145 7.04 -10.53 21.29
C ALA A 145 6.01 -11.28 20.45
N ASN A 146 5.08 -12.02 21.06
CA ASN A 146 4.03 -12.74 20.36
C ASN A 146 3.11 -11.79 19.59
N GLU A 147 2.69 -10.68 20.18
CA GLU A 147 1.88 -9.64 19.51
C GLU A 147 2.62 -9.06 18.30
N THR A 148 3.95 -8.89 18.41
CA THR A 148 4.79 -8.46 17.30
C THR A 148 4.88 -9.51 16.20
N THR A 149 5.09 -10.78 16.55
CA THR A 149 5.10 -11.92 15.60
C THR A 149 3.76 -12.04 14.87
N GLU A 150 2.64 -11.93 15.58
CA GLU A 150 1.30 -11.93 15.00
C GLU A 150 1.10 -10.77 14.02
N LEU A 151 1.65 -9.59 14.34
CA LEU A 151 1.60 -8.44 13.45
C LEU A 151 2.41 -8.69 12.16
N TYR A 152 3.60 -9.29 12.25
CA TYR A 152 4.37 -9.71 11.07
C TYR A 152 3.59 -10.71 10.21
N ALA A 153 3.03 -11.76 10.83
CA ALA A 153 2.23 -12.76 10.14
C ALA A 153 1.01 -12.12 9.45
N SER A 154 0.27 -11.25 10.14
CA SER A 154 -0.85 -10.52 9.55
C SER A 154 -0.42 -9.64 8.38
N ARG A 155 0.73 -8.97 8.46
CA ARG A 155 1.28 -8.18 7.33
C ARG A 155 1.71 -9.04 6.16
N ALA A 156 2.10 -10.29 6.38
CA ALA A 156 2.45 -11.23 5.31
C ALA A 156 1.21 -11.83 4.63
N HIS A 157 0.16 -12.16 5.39
CA HIS A 157 -0.98 -12.92 4.87
C HIS A 157 -2.23 -12.09 4.56
N ASP A 158 -2.51 -11.08 5.36
CA ASP A 158 -3.86 -10.51 5.41
C ASP A 158 -4.05 -9.37 4.41
N ILE A 159 -5.11 -9.51 3.63
CA ILE A 159 -5.78 -8.43 2.93
C ILE A 159 -6.77 -7.80 3.90
N THR A 160 -6.62 -6.50 4.13
CA THR A 160 -7.47 -5.74 5.06
C THR A 160 -8.23 -4.66 4.33
N TRP A 161 -9.49 -4.42 4.68
CA TRP A 161 -10.27 -3.35 4.07
C TRP A 161 -11.29 -2.74 5.01
N GLN A 162 -11.65 -1.51 4.70
CA GLN A 162 -12.63 -0.76 5.46
C GLN A 162 -13.64 -0.10 4.53
N LEU A 163 -14.92 -0.24 4.86
CA LEU A 163 -16.00 0.53 4.26
C LEU A 163 -16.32 1.75 5.13
N ARG A 164 -16.89 2.77 4.50
CA ARG A 164 -17.27 4.03 5.17
C ARG A 164 -18.07 3.79 6.45
N GLY A 165 -17.50 4.22 7.58
CA GLY A 165 -18.14 4.13 8.90
C GLY A 165 -18.27 2.71 9.47
N SER A 166 -17.57 1.74 8.89
CA SER A 166 -17.53 0.36 9.36
C SER A 166 -16.20 0.00 10.00
N ARG A 167 -16.18 -1.07 10.80
CA ARG A 167 -14.93 -1.69 11.29
C ARG A 167 -14.10 -2.26 10.14
N SER A 168 -12.78 -2.31 10.32
CA SER A 168 -11.87 -3.03 9.43
C SER A 168 -12.23 -4.51 9.37
N ARG A 169 -12.05 -5.09 8.19
CA ARG A 169 -12.27 -6.52 7.89
C ARG A 169 -10.99 -7.07 7.32
N GLN A 170 -10.75 -8.36 7.51
CA GLN A 170 -9.58 -9.03 7.01
C GLN A 170 -9.91 -10.39 6.41
N ILE A 171 -9.10 -10.78 5.43
CA ILE A 171 -9.07 -12.12 4.87
C ILE A 171 -7.69 -12.41 4.30
N SER A 172 -7.36 -13.69 4.16
CA SER A 172 -6.11 -14.11 3.53
C SER A 172 -6.46 -14.82 2.21
N LEU A 173 -5.68 -14.53 1.16
CA LEU A 173 -5.70 -15.28 -0.09
C LEU A 173 -4.36 -16.01 -0.18
N ILE A 174 -4.40 -17.30 -0.52
CA ILE A 174 -3.22 -18.16 -0.50
C ILE A 174 -2.36 -17.90 -1.73
N ASP A 175 -2.97 -17.90 -2.91
CA ASP A 175 -2.28 -17.77 -4.19
C ASP A 175 -1.89 -16.31 -4.53
N ASN A 176 -0.61 -16.10 -4.86
CA ASN A 176 -0.03 -14.80 -5.20
C ASN A 176 -0.62 -14.21 -6.49
N LYS A 177 -0.70 -15.01 -7.55
CA LYS A 177 -1.35 -14.63 -8.81
C LYS A 177 -2.79 -14.18 -8.60
N ILE A 178 -3.58 -14.91 -7.80
CA ILE A 178 -4.95 -14.52 -7.46
C ILE A 178 -4.96 -13.17 -6.75
N VAL A 179 -4.04 -12.92 -5.82
CA VAL A 179 -3.89 -11.59 -5.19
C VAL A 179 -3.67 -10.52 -6.28
N TYR A 180 -2.66 -10.67 -7.13
CA TYR A 180 -2.36 -9.67 -8.15
C TYR A 180 -3.56 -9.42 -9.09
N GLU A 181 -4.12 -10.47 -9.69
CA GLU A 181 -5.22 -10.36 -10.67
C GLU A 181 -6.49 -9.76 -10.06
N THR A 182 -6.75 -10.03 -8.79
CA THR A 182 -7.88 -9.46 -8.04
C THR A 182 -7.74 -7.94 -7.87
N PHE A 183 -6.51 -7.45 -7.65
CA PHE A 183 -6.27 -6.07 -7.21
C PHE A 183 -5.65 -5.15 -8.27
N CYS A 184 -5.03 -5.69 -9.33
CA CYS A 184 -4.30 -4.90 -10.33
C CYS A 184 -5.18 -3.83 -11.02
N ASN A 185 -6.45 -4.19 -11.27
CA ASN A 185 -7.43 -3.33 -11.91
C ASN A 185 -7.97 -2.22 -11.00
N LEU A 186 -7.77 -2.27 -9.67
CA LEU A 186 -8.20 -1.17 -8.78
C LEU A 186 -7.46 0.15 -9.06
N SER A 187 -6.25 0.04 -9.62
CA SER A 187 -5.45 1.19 -10.05
C SER A 187 -5.86 1.71 -11.44
N MET A 188 -6.60 0.90 -12.19
CA MET A 188 -7.05 1.16 -13.56
C MET A 188 -8.48 1.72 -13.52
N ALA A 189 -8.80 2.57 -14.49
CA ALA A 189 -10.01 3.39 -14.49
C ALA A 189 -11.26 2.63 -14.96
N ASP A 190 -11.40 1.36 -14.58
CA ASP A 190 -12.53 0.54 -15.01
C ASP A 190 -13.77 0.78 -14.15
N GLU A 191 -14.93 0.58 -14.78
CA GLU A 191 -16.29 0.68 -14.22
C GLU A 191 -16.59 -0.44 -13.20
N GLN A 192 -15.58 -1.04 -12.59
CA GLN A 192 -15.77 -2.10 -11.61
C GLN A 192 -16.44 -1.52 -10.36
N GLU A 193 -17.68 -1.91 -10.12
CA GLU A 193 -18.44 -1.49 -8.93
C GLU A 193 -18.21 -2.42 -7.73
N LEU A 194 -17.96 -3.70 -8.02
CA LEU A 194 -17.78 -4.77 -7.04
C LEU A 194 -16.44 -5.48 -7.25
N LEU A 195 -15.69 -5.61 -6.17
CA LEU A 195 -14.52 -6.47 -6.08
C LEU A 195 -14.93 -7.83 -5.53
N TYR A 196 -14.55 -8.90 -6.20
CA TYR A 196 -14.82 -10.27 -5.79
C TYR A 196 -13.59 -10.86 -5.10
N LEU A 197 -13.78 -11.45 -3.91
CA LEU A 197 -12.74 -12.19 -3.17
C LEU A 197 -13.21 -13.63 -2.97
N ALA A 198 -12.35 -14.57 -3.36
CA ALA A 198 -12.57 -16.01 -3.27
C ALA A 198 -11.54 -16.65 -2.32
N PRO A 199 -11.74 -16.55 -0.99
CA PRO A 199 -10.85 -17.16 -0.01
C PRO A 199 -10.89 -18.69 -0.11
N GLU A 200 -9.72 -19.32 -0.24
CA GLU A 200 -9.60 -20.77 -0.18
C GLU A 200 -10.00 -21.32 1.19
N GLY A 201 -10.51 -22.55 1.23
CA GLY A 201 -10.92 -23.23 2.47
C GLY A 201 -12.22 -22.73 3.10
N TYR A 202 -12.82 -21.65 2.60
CA TYR A 202 -14.13 -21.17 3.04
C TYR A 202 -15.18 -21.36 1.93
N HIS A 203 -16.32 -21.96 2.25
CA HIS A 203 -17.50 -21.99 1.36
C HIS A 203 -18.21 -20.62 1.29
N ARG A 204 -17.45 -19.53 1.09
CA ARG A 204 -17.98 -18.16 1.03
C ARG A 204 -17.34 -17.36 -0.09
N SER A 205 -18.18 -16.63 -0.79
CA SER A 205 -17.82 -15.60 -1.75
C SER A 205 -18.00 -14.23 -1.09
N ILE A 206 -17.01 -13.35 -1.19
CA ILE A 206 -17.11 -11.99 -0.65
C ILE A 206 -17.14 -11.00 -1.81
N PHE A 207 -18.13 -10.11 -1.79
CA PHE A 207 -18.22 -9.00 -2.73
C PHE A 207 -18.05 -7.69 -1.96
N VAL A 208 -17.09 -6.87 -2.38
CA VAL A 208 -16.75 -5.59 -1.76
C VAL A 208 -17.18 -4.46 -2.69
N CYS A 209 -18.07 -3.59 -2.22
CA CYS A 209 -18.52 -2.44 -3.00
C CYS A 209 -17.47 -1.33 -3.01
N LEU A 210 -16.86 -1.10 -4.17
CA LEU A 210 -15.74 -0.17 -4.35
C LEU A 210 -16.17 1.29 -4.15
N SER A 211 -17.44 1.63 -4.40
CA SER A 211 -17.96 2.98 -4.19
C SER A 211 -18.06 3.37 -2.71
N ALA A 212 -18.20 2.37 -1.82
CA ALA A 212 -18.29 2.52 -0.38
C ALA A 212 -16.97 2.24 0.36
N LEU A 213 -15.93 1.82 -0.37
CA LEU A 213 -14.61 1.51 0.16
C LEU A 213 -13.91 2.80 0.63
N ASP A 214 -13.33 2.79 1.81
CA ASP A 214 -12.39 3.83 2.22
C ASP A 214 -10.98 3.44 1.75
N PHE A 215 -10.53 2.23 2.11
CA PHE A 215 -9.30 1.64 1.60
C PHE A 215 -9.36 0.10 1.58
N ILE A 216 -8.45 -0.49 0.81
CA ILE A 216 -8.06 -1.89 0.89
C ILE A 216 -6.53 -1.98 0.85
N ALA A 217 -5.93 -2.80 1.70
CA ALA A 217 -4.50 -3.04 1.79
C ALA A 217 -4.20 -4.51 1.53
N VAL A 218 -3.18 -4.76 0.73
CA VAL A 218 -2.75 -6.11 0.33
C VAL A 218 -1.27 -6.31 0.68
N PRO A 219 -0.83 -7.53 1.00
CA PRO A 219 0.58 -7.83 1.20
C PRO A 219 1.40 -7.51 -0.06
N ALA A 220 2.43 -6.69 0.09
CA ALA A 220 3.17 -6.12 -1.04
C ALA A 220 4.03 -7.15 -1.78
N HIS A 221 4.70 -8.05 -1.07
CA HIS A 221 5.47 -9.15 -1.68
C HIS A 221 4.55 -10.08 -2.48
N LYS A 222 3.43 -10.53 -1.92
CA LYS A 222 2.44 -11.38 -2.64
C LYS A 222 1.94 -10.72 -3.91
N TYR A 223 1.59 -9.43 -3.84
CA TYR A 223 1.13 -8.70 -5.03
C TYR A 223 2.20 -8.63 -6.13
N ARG A 224 3.47 -8.44 -5.77
CA ARG A 224 4.58 -8.35 -6.74
C ARG A 224 4.97 -9.71 -7.31
N GLU A 225 4.98 -10.74 -6.47
CA GLU A 225 5.21 -12.11 -6.94
C GLU A 225 4.10 -12.54 -7.89
N GLY A 226 2.84 -12.24 -7.56
CA GLY A 226 1.70 -12.47 -8.46
C GLY A 226 1.77 -11.67 -9.76
N GLU A 227 2.32 -10.45 -9.76
CA GLU A 227 2.57 -9.67 -10.98
C GLU A 227 3.55 -10.40 -11.91
N LEU A 228 4.61 -10.99 -11.35
CA LEU A 228 5.60 -11.77 -12.09
C LEU A 228 5.00 -13.08 -12.62
N GLU A 229 4.23 -13.80 -11.79
CA GLU A 229 3.54 -15.03 -12.16
C GLU A 229 2.55 -14.79 -13.32
N SER A 230 1.69 -13.76 -13.22
CA SER A 230 0.77 -13.40 -14.30
C SER A 230 1.51 -13.02 -15.59
N ALA A 231 2.62 -12.28 -15.50
CA ALA A 231 3.39 -11.88 -16.68
C ALA A 231 4.10 -13.07 -17.36
N ALA A 232 4.52 -14.07 -16.59
CA ALA A 232 5.17 -15.27 -17.12
C ALA A 232 4.22 -16.09 -17.99
N ASP A 233 2.97 -16.23 -17.58
CA ASP A 233 1.94 -16.95 -18.35
C ASP A 233 1.64 -16.27 -19.69
N GLU A 234 1.58 -14.93 -19.73
CA GLU A 234 1.38 -14.17 -20.97
C GLU A 234 2.50 -14.40 -22.00
N VAL A 235 3.72 -14.71 -21.56
CA VAL A 235 4.86 -15.00 -22.42
C VAL A 235 4.93 -16.49 -22.79
N GLY A 236 4.53 -17.39 -21.87
CA GLY A 236 4.48 -18.84 -22.10
C GLY A 236 3.43 -19.27 -23.12
N ASP A 237 2.33 -18.52 -23.26
CA ASP A 237 1.28 -18.77 -24.24
C ASP A 237 1.62 -18.32 -25.68
N THR A 238 2.84 -17.82 -25.93
CA THR A 238 3.32 -17.39 -27.25
C THR A 238 4.25 -18.37 -28.00
N GLU A 239 4.44 -19.60 -27.51
CA GLU A 239 5.15 -20.69 -28.22
C GLU A 239 4.22 -21.70 -28.91
#